data_AF-A0A5B9Y9K7-F1
#
_entry.id   AF-A0A5B9Y9K7-F1
#
_cell.length_a   1.000
_cell.length_b   1.000
_cell.length_c   1.000
_cell.angle_alpha   90.00
_cell.angle_beta   90.00
_cell.angle_gamma   90.00
#
_symmetry.space_group_name_H-M   'P 1'
#
loop_
_entity.id
_entity.type
_entity.pdbx_description
1 polymer ?
#
loop_
_entity_poly.entity_id
_entity_poly.type
_entity_poly.pdbx_seq_one_letter_code
_entity_poly.pdbx_strand_id
1 'polypeptide(L)'
;MEDIKMDSTLSFGGYNWRVLDIQDNVALLITEDIIEQRAYHDAYKEITWADCSLRKYLNGEFYDKFSEADKSRIISVLNKNLDNQWYGSKGGVDTKDSIFLLSVEEVCKYFGDSRSKLYNRGKNQRYWFERKDENNNKRIARFEGETWGSWWWLRSPGRVSVKAVYIHGDGNIGIQGNNILKGNISDGKCTGGVRPALWLKL
;
A
#
# COMPACT_ATOMS: atom_id res chain seq x y z
N MET A 1 13.57 -26.18 -2.14
CA MET A 1 12.99 -24.82 -2.26
C MET A 1 14.17 -23.89 -2.41
N GLU A 2 14.14 -22.99 -3.41
CA GLU A 2 15.13 -21.91 -3.46
C GLU A 2 15.07 -21.12 -2.15
N ASP A 3 16.24 -20.72 -1.63
CA ASP A 3 16.33 -19.88 -0.44
C ASP A 3 15.66 -18.53 -0.75
N ILE A 4 14.40 -18.37 -0.33
CA ILE A 4 13.68 -17.10 -0.43
C ILE A 4 14.41 -16.09 0.46
N LYS A 5 14.82 -14.97 -0.14
CA LYS A 5 15.59 -13.91 0.54
C LYS A 5 14.81 -12.61 0.56
N MET A 6 15.13 -11.75 1.51
CA MET A 6 14.67 -10.36 1.51
C MET A 6 14.97 -9.70 0.16
N ASP A 7 14.05 -8.87 -0.32
CA ASP A 7 14.11 -8.16 -1.61
C ASP A 7 14.17 -9.07 -2.86
N SER A 8 14.06 -10.39 -2.71
CA SER A 8 13.90 -11.29 -3.86
C SER A 8 12.47 -11.25 -4.42
N THR A 9 12.33 -11.67 -5.67
CA THR A 9 11.04 -11.78 -6.35
C THR A 9 10.55 -13.22 -6.36
N LEU A 10 9.28 -13.42 -5.98
CA LEU A 10 8.56 -14.68 -6.00
C LEU A 10 7.38 -14.61 -6.98
N SER A 11 7.21 -15.61 -7.83
CA SER A 11 6.00 -15.74 -8.64
C SER A 11 4.93 -16.55 -7.90
N PHE A 12 3.75 -15.97 -7.72
CA PHE A 12 2.63 -16.57 -6.98
C PHE A 12 1.28 -16.04 -7.49
N GLY A 13 0.31 -16.93 -7.71
CA GLY A 13 -1.03 -16.56 -8.16
C GLY A 13 -1.08 -15.76 -9.47
N GLY A 14 -0.12 -15.98 -10.37
CA GLY A 14 -0.03 -15.24 -11.64
C GLY A 14 0.63 -13.86 -11.56
N TYR A 15 1.17 -13.47 -10.41
CA TYR A 15 1.86 -12.19 -10.21
C TYR A 15 3.29 -12.39 -9.71
N ASN A 16 4.12 -11.37 -9.93
CA ASN A 16 5.46 -11.28 -9.33
C ASN A 16 5.39 -10.43 -8.06
N TRP A 17 5.95 -10.95 -6.98
CA TRP A 17 5.89 -10.37 -5.64
C TRP A 17 7.28 -10.13 -5.09
N ARG A 18 7.51 -8.97 -4.49
CA ARG A 18 8.71 -8.67 -3.70
C ARG A 18 8.54 -9.18 -2.27
N VAL A 19 9.57 -9.82 -1.74
CA VAL A 19 9.65 -10.22 -0.33
C VAL A 19 10.08 -9.04 0.53
N LEU A 20 9.20 -8.60 1.42
CA LEU A 20 9.40 -7.46 2.33
C LEU A 20 9.79 -7.84 3.76
N ASP A 21 9.44 -9.05 4.20
CA ASP A 21 9.74 -9.57 5.53
C ASP A 21 9.70 -11.10 5.48
N ILE A 22 10.51 -11.75 6.31
CA ILE A 22 10.45 -13.21 6.51
C ILE A 22 10.44 -13.46 8.01
N GLN A 23 9.39 -14.14 8.48
CA GLN A 23 9.20 -14.54 9.87
C GLN A 23 8.95 -16.04 9.89
N ASP A 24 9.97 -16.79 10.33
CA ASP A 24 9.99 -18.25 10.28
C ASP A 24 9.64 -18.79 8.88
N ASN A 25 8.49 -19.46 8.72
CA ASN A 25 8.01 -20.03 7.46
C ASN A 25 6.90 -19.19 6.80
N VAL A 26 6.90 -17.88 7.06
CA VAL A 26 5.95 -16.93 6.48
C VAL A 26 6.68 -15.71 5.93
N ALA A 27 6.29 -15.24 4.75
CA ALA A 27 6.82 -14.02 4.16
C ALA A 27 5.73 -12.96 3.99
N LEU A 28 6.07 -11.70 4.25
CA LEU A 28 5.28 -10.55 3.80
C LEU A 28 5.67 -10.24 2.36
N LEU A 29 4.69 -10.21 1.48
CA LEU A 29 4.85 -9.95 0.07
C LEU A 29 4.11 -8.68 -0.34
N ILE A 30 4.62 -7.98 -1.35
CA ILE A 30 3.91 -6.94 -2.10
C ILE A 30 4.09 -7.20 -3.60
N THR A 31 3.12 -6.92 -4.46
CA THR A 31 3.34 -7.03 -5.91
C THR A 31 4.51 -6.14 -6.33
N GLU A 32 5.42 -6.67 -7.17
CA GLU A 32 6.64 -5.94 -7.59
C GLU A 32 6.27 -4.63 -8.30
N ASP A 33 5.31 -4.70 -9.20
CA ASP A 33 4.75 -3.57 -9.94
C ASP A 33 3.30 -3.28 -9.53
N ILE A 34 2.77 -2.16 -10.01
CA ILE A 34 1.35 -1.82 -9.93
C ILE A 34 0.59 -2.75 -10.88
N ILE A 35 -0.37 -3.50 -10.36
CA ILE A 35 -1.09 -4.52 -11.14
C ILE A 35 -2.40 -4.02 -11.76
N GLU A 36 -2.93 -2.91 -11.25
CA GLU A 36 -4.19 -2.31 -11.70
C GLU A 36 -4.26 -0.85 -11.24
N GLN A 37 -5.02 -0.01 -11.94
CA GLN A 37 -5.40 1.32 -11.48
C GLN A 37 -6.87 1.34 -11.02
N ARG A 38 -7.12 1.76 -9.78
CA ARG A 38 -8.45 1.78 -9.18
C ARG A 38 -8.59 2.91 -8.16
N ALA A 39 -9.81 3.44 -8.03
CA ALA A 39 -10.15 4.35 -6.95
C ALA A 39 -10.04 3.66 -5.58
N TYR A 40 -9.62 4.42 -4.57
CA TYR A 40 -9.64 3.94 -3.19
C TYR A 40 -11.08 3.68 -2.72
N HIS A 41 -12.01 4.55 -3.11
CA HIS A 41 -13.43 4.39 -2.89
C HIS A 41 -14.26 4.87 -4.10
N ASP A 42 -15.42 4.28 -4.32
CA ASP A 42 -16.32 4.53 -5.46
C ASP A 42 -17.27 5.71 -5.26
N ALA A 43 -17.26 6.35 -4.08
CA ALA A 43 -18.01 7.56 -3.78
C ALA A 43 -17.14 8.63 -3.11
N TYR A 44 -17.45 9.90 -3.37
CA TYR A 44 -16.79 11.03 -2.72
C TYR A 44 -17.47 11.35 -1.38
N LYS A 45 -17.08 10.60 -0.35
CA LYS A 45 -17.54 10.77 1.03
C LYS A 45 -16.43 10.40 2.01
N GLU A 46 -16.58 10.78 3.27
CA GLU A 46 -15.66 10.30 4.31
C GLU A 46 -15.68 8.77 4.36
N ILE A 47 -14.49 8.17 4.38
CA ILE A 47 -14.33 6.72 4.36
C ILE A 47 -13.11 6.31 5.17
N THR A 48 -13.06 5.05 5.59
CA THR A 48 -11.90 4.40 6.19
C THR A 48 -11.49 3.19 5.37
N TRP A 49 -10.32 2.60 5.66
CA TRP A 49 -9.92 1.35 5.02
C TRP A 49 -10.95 0.23 5.21
N ALA A 50 -11.54 0.15 6.41
CA ALA A 50 -12.49 -0.91 6.76
C ALA A 50 -13.70 -0.96 5.81
N ASP A 51 -14.18 0.20 5.36
CA ASP A 51 -15.42 0.35 4.61
C ASP A 51 -15.21 0.61 3.11
N CYS A 52 -13.98 0.92 2.69
CA CYS A 52 -13.72 1.34 1.31
C CYS A 52 -13.94 0.21 0.30
N SER A 53 -14.28 0.58 -0.92
CA SER A 53 -14.57 -0.39 -1.99
C SER A 53 -13.29 -1.08 -2.48
N LEU A 54 -12.12 -0.46 -2.35
CA LEU A 54 -10.85 -1.10 -2.70
C LEU A 54 -10.54 -2.30 -1.77
N ARG A 55 -10.75 -2.19 -0.46
CA ARG A 55 -10.58 -3.31 0.47
C ARG A 55 -11.52 -4.47 0.13
N LYS A 56 -12.79 -4.16 -0.17
CA LYS A 56 -13.80 -5.14 -0.58
C LYS A 56 -13.39 -5.86 -1.86
N TYR A 57 -12.91 -5.12 -2.85
CA TYR A 57 -12.36 -5.70 -4.08
C TYR A 57 -11.19 -6.64 -3.80
N LEU A 58 -10.21 -6.21 -3.00
CA LEU A 58 -9.01 -7.01 -2.70
C LEU A 58 -9.33 -8.33 -1.98
N ASN A 59 -10.30 -8.33 -1.06
CA ASN A 59 -10.69 -9.52 -0.28
C ASN A 59 -11.88 -10.30 -0.87
N GLY A 60 -12.40 -9.87 -2.02
CA GLY A 60 -13.44 -10.56 -2.77
C GLY A 60 -12.92 -10.87 -4.16
N GLU A 61 -13.38 -10.13 -5.18
CA GLU A 61 -13.06 -10.35 -6.59
C GLU A 61 -11.57 -10.61 -6.89
N PHE A 62 -10.64 -9.92 -6.24
CA PHE A 62 -9.21 -10.16 -6.45
C PHE A 62 -8.73 -11.45 -5.78
N TYR A 63 -9.09 -11.68 -4.51
CA TYR A 63 -8.76 -12.90 -3.77
C TYR A 63 -9.37 -14.15 -4.42
N ASP A 64 -10.57 -14.01 -5.00
CA ASP A 64 -11.29 -15.12 -5.63
C ASP A 64 -10.64 -15.62 -6.92
N LYS A 65 -9.74 -14.84 -7.53
CA LYS A 65 -8.95 -15.25 -8.70
C LYS A 65 -7.87 -16.28 -8.37
N PHE A 66 -7.46 -16.40 -7.11
CA PHE A 66 -6.45 -17.37 -6.69
C PHE A 66 -7.03 -18.79 -6.67
N SER A 67 -6.19 -19.79 -6.97
CA SER A 67 -6.58 -21.19 -6.82
C SER A 67 -6.80 -21.54 -5.36
N GLU A 68 -7.58 -22.59 -5.06
CA GLU A 68 -7.78 -23.05 -3.67
C GLU A 68 -6.45 -23.47 -3.00
N ALA A 69 -5.50 -24.01 -3.79
CA ALA A 69 -4.16 -24.31 -3.32
C ALA A 69 -3.40 -23.03 -2.91
N ASP A 70 -3.48 -21.98 -3.73
CA ASP A 70 -2.85 -20.69 -3.40
C ASP A 70 -3.51 -20.03 -2.19
N LYS A 71 -4.84 -20.00 -2.15
CA LYS A 71 -5.62 -19.47 -1.02
C LYS A 71 -5.24 -20.13 0.30
N SER A 72 -4.97 -21.44 0.30
CA SER A 72 -4.54 -22.18 1.50
C SER A 72 -3.20 -21.72 2.08
N ARG A 73 -2.38 -21.00 1.29
CA ARG A 73 -1.10 -20.43 1.72
C ARG A 73 -1.21 -18.97 2.14
N ILE A 74 -2.27 -18.27 1.74
CA ILE A 74 -2.49 -16.86 2.10
C ILE A 74 -3.01 -16.77 3.53
N ILE A 75 -2.30 -16.03 4.38
CA ILE A 75 -2.64 -15.89 5.79
C ILE A 75 -3.47 -14.62 6.00
N SER A 76 -4.64 -14.81 6.63
CA SER A 76 -5.47 -13.70 7.07
C SER A 76 -4.88 -13.07 8.34
N VAL A 77 -4.57 -11.77 8.29
CA VAL A 77 -3.89 -11.03 9.36
C VAL A 77 -4.74 -9.90 9.91
N LEU A 78 -4.46 -9.51 11.16
CA LEU A 78 -5.05 -8.34 11.79
C LEU A 78 -4.24 -7.09 11.41
N ASN A 79 -4.81 -6.25 10.54
CA ASN A 79 -4.24 -4.98 10.14
C ASN A 79 -4.65 -3.88 11.14
N LYS A 80 -3.65 -3.22 11.71
CA LYS A 80 -3.84 -2.04 12.55
C LYS A 80 -4.05 -0.80 11.68
N ASN A 81 -5.22 -0.18 11.80
CA ASN A 81 -5.60 1.00 11.02
C ASN A 81 -5.43 2.26 11.85
N LEU A 82 -4.17 2.62 12.12
CA LEU A 82 -3.82 3.78 12.91
C LEU A 82 -4.23 5.09 12.23
N ASP A 83 -4.49 6.08 13.07
CA ASP A 83 -4.73 7.46 12.65
C ASP A 83 -3.50 8.00 11.90
N ASN A 84 -3.71 8.96 11.01
CA ASN A 84 -2.59 9.62 10.33
C ASN A 84 -1.68 10.33 11.36
N GLN A 85 -0.40 9.97 11.43
CA GLN A 85 0.52 10.48 12.46
C GLN A 85 0.73 12.00 12.40
N TRP A 86 0.51 12.63 11.25
CA TRP A 86 0.75 14.05 11.05
C TRP A 86 -0.50 14.90 11.21
N TYR A 87 -1.67 14.31 10.95
CA TYR A 87 -2.93 15.04 10.83
C TYR A 87 -4.01 14.57 11.81
N GLY A 88 -3.86 13.40 12.42
CA GLY A 88 -4.82 12.83 13.37
C GLY A 88 -6.13 12.35 12.75
N SER A 89 -6.26 12.35 11.41
CA SER A 89 -7.40 11.77 10.71
C SER A 89 -7.58 10.31 11.10
N LYS A 90 -8.82 9.90 11.34
CA LYS A 90 -9.11 8.57 11.86
C LYS A 90 -8.82 7.47 10.84
N GLY A 91 -8.03 6.47 11.26
CA GLY A 91 -7.75 5.28 10.44
C GLY A 91 -8.92 4.30 10.37
N GLY A 92 -9.82 4.39 11.34
CA GLY A 92 -10.99 3.51 11.45
C GLY A 92 -10.70 2.31 12.35
N VAL A 93 -11.58 1.31 12.29
CA VAL A 93 -11.43 0.07 13.04
C VAL A 93 -10.34 -0.81 12.40
N ASP A 94 -9.68 -1.61 13.22
CA ASP A 94 -8.78 -2.66 12.73
C ASP A 94 -9.55 -3.68 11.88
N THR A 95 -8.86 -4.25 10.89
CA THR A 95 -9.46 -5.17 9.92
C THR A 95 -8.74 -6.50 9.91
N LYS A 96 -9.49 -7.58 9.63
CA LYS A 96 -8.91 -8.88 9.32
C LYS A 96 -8.94 -9.07 7.81
N ASP A 97 -7.76 -9.12 7.18
CA ASP A 97 -7.60 -9.12 5.72
C ASP A 97 -6.65 -10.24 5.28
N SER A 98 -6.98 -10.88 4.16
CA SER A 98 -6.07 -11.81 3.47
C SER A 98 -5.20 -11.07 2.45
N ILE A 99 -5.74 -10.02 1.84
CA ILE A 99 -5.05 -9.14 0.90
C ILE A 99 -5.31 -7.70 1.30
N PHE A 100 -4.26 -6.88 1.38
CA PHE A 100 -4.35 -5.52 1.87
C PHE A 100 -3.41 -4.58 1.12
N LEU A 101 -3.49 -3.27 1.40
CA LEU A 101 -2.44 -2.33 1.04
C LEU A 101 -1.59 -2.04 2.27
N LEU A 102 -0.29 -1.78 2.09
CA LEU A 102 0.55 -1.35 3.20
C LEU A 102 0.08 0.00 3.77
N SER A 103 0.33 0.20 5.06
CA SER A 103 0.25 1.50 5.74
C SER A 103 1.50 2.35 5.54
N VAL A 104 1.42 3.61 5.96
CA VAL A 104 2.59 4.48 6.04
C VAL A 104 3.65 3.93 7.00
N GLU A 105 3.27 3.29 8.09
CA GLU A 105 4.18 2.67 9.07
C GLU A 105 4.91 1.48 8.46
N GLU A 106 4.18 0.61 7.75
CA GLU A 106 4.75 -0.55 7.07
C GLU A 106 5.67 -0.12 5.92
N VAL A 107 5.29 0.87 5.12
CA VAL A 107 6.17 1.40 4.07
C VAL A 107 7.41 2.07 4.66
N CYS A 108 7.28 2.78 5.78
CA CYS A 108 8.42 3.32 6.52
C CYS A 108 9.30 2.26 7.18
N LYS A 109 8.82 1.02 7.34
CA LYS A 109 9.60 -0.09 7.92
C LYS A 109 10.28 -0.91 6.84
N TYR A 110 9.53 -1.30 5.82
CA TYR A 110 9.90 -2.37 4.89
C TYR A 110 10.65 -1.90 3.65
N PHE A 111 10.60 -0.60 3.32
CA PHE A 111 11.39 -0.03 2.21
C PHE A 111 12.65 0.68 2.73
N GLY A 112 13.22 0.16 3.82
CA GLY A 112 14.24 0.84 4.64
C GLY A 112 13.61 1.66 5.77
N ASP A 113 14.35 1.85 6.86
CA ASP A 113 13.79 2.44 8.08
C ASP A 113 13.70 3.97 8.01
N SER A 114 12.49 4.46 7.76
CA SER A 114 12.13 5.88 7.78
C SER A 114 11.19 6.23 8.93
N ARG A 115 10.97 5.32 9.89
CA ARG A 115 9.99 5.51 10.99
C ARG A 115 10.32 6.72 11.85
N SER A 116 11.60 7.02 12.07
CA SER A 116 12.02 8.21 12.82
C SER A 116 11.47 9.50 12.22
N LYS A 117 11.41 9.60 10.88
CA LYS A 117 10.87 10.75 10.15
C LYS A 117 9.35 10.86 10.24
N LEU A 118 8.65 9.72 10.41
CA LEU A 118 7.20 9.68 10.60
C LEU A 118 6.79 10.27 11.94
N TYR A 119 7.49 9.88 13.01
CA TYR A 119 7.16 10.32 14.37
C TYR A 119 7.82 11.64 14.78
N ASN A 120 8.94 12.03 14.15
CA ASN A 120 9.63 13.29 14.41
C ASN A 120 9.49 14.25 13.24
N ARG A 121 8.24 14.63 12.93
CA ARG A 121 7.93 15.57 11.84
C ARG A 121 8.64 16.91 12.04
N GLY A 122 9.37 17.36 11.04
CA GLY A 122 9.98 18.69 11.02
C GLY A 122 8.94 19.80 11.00
N LYS A 123 9.24 20.95 11.63
CA LYS A 123 8.29 22.08 11.79
C LYS A 123 7.65 22.57 10.48
N ASN A 124 8.39 22.47 9.37
CA ASN A 124 7.97 22.96 8.06
C ASN A 124 7.41 21.85 7.14
N GLN A 125 7.40 20.60 7.58
CA GLN A 125 6.82 19.50 6.83
C GLN A 125 5.29 19.51 6.98
N ARG A 126 4.61 19.56 5.83
CA ARG A 126 3.15 19.53 5.77
C ARG A 126 2.72 18.49 4.75
N TYR A 127 3.00 18.75 3.48
CA TYR A 127 2.43 18.00 2.36
C TYR A 127 3.16 16.68 2.09
N TRP A 128 4.49 16.76 1.98
CA TRP A 128 5.38 15.66 1.64
C TRP A 128 6.08 15.16 2.88
N PHE A 129 6.30 13.84 2.94
CA PHE A 129 6.96 13.19 4.05
C PHE A 129 8.42 13.66 4.23
N GLU A 130 9.32 13.26 3.33
CA GLU A 130 10.69 13.77 3.32
C GLU A 130 11.26 13.60 1.90
N ARG A 131 11.49 14.73 1.22
CA ARG A 131 11.98 14.72 -0.17
C ARG A 131 13.39 14.15 -0.27
N LYS A 132 14.20 14.30 0.79
CA LYS A 132 15.56 13.78 0.86
C LYS A 132 15.65 12.44 1.57
N ASP A 133 14.55 11.72 1.72
CA ASP A 133 14.57 10.39 2.31
C ASP A 133 15.33 9.45 1.37
N GLU A 134 16.45 8.91 1.85
CA GLU A 134 17.31 7.98 1.11
C GLU A 134 16.58 6.71 0.65
N ASN A 135 15.42 6.41 1.26
CA ASN A 135 14.58 5.27 0.95
C ASN A 135 13.51 5.55 -0.12
N ASN A 136 13.39 6.79 -0.64
CA ASN A 136 12.37 7.12 -1.65
C ASN A 136 12.50 6.22 -2.89
N ASN A 137 13.69 6.05 -3.43
CA ASN A 137 13.93 5.20 -4.62
C ASN A 137 13.46 3.74 -4.46
N LYS A 138 13.49 3.19 -3.24
CA LYS A 138 13.06 1.81 -2.98
C LYS A 138 11.54 1.62 -3.13
N ARG A 139 10.77 2.68 -2.92
CA ARG A 139 9.29 2.68 -2.94
C ARG A 139 8.70 2.87 -4.34
N ILE A 140 9.53 3.17 -5.33
CA ILE A 140 9.12 3.35 -6.73
C ILE A 140 8.53 2.05 -7.26
N ALA A 141 7.42 2.16 -7.99
CA ALA A 141 6.78 1.07 -8.71
C ALA A 141 6.30 1.57 -10.08
N ARG A 142 6.18 0.67 -11.04
CA ARG A 142 5.75 0.99 -12.40
C ARG A 142 4.39 0.39 -12.69
N PHE A 143 3.69 0.96 -13.66
CA PHE A 143 2.47 0.40 -14.24
C PHE A 143 2.74 0.05 -15.71
N GLU A 144 2.25 -1.10 -16.20
CA GLU A 144 2.21 -1.48 -17.63
C GLU A 144 3.45 -1.12 -18.49
N GLY A 145 4.65 -1.52 -18.08
CA GLY A 145 5.86 -1.30 -18.89
C GLY A 145 6.27 0.17 -19.04
N GLU A 146 5.69 1.07 -18.25
CA GLU A 146 6.12 2.46 -18.16
C GLU A 146 7.59 2.55 -17.76
N THR A 147 8.30 3.48 -18.39
CA THR A 147 9.72 3.74 -18.07
C THR A 147 9.90 4.48 -16.74
N TRP A 148 8.85 5.18 -16.30
CA TRP A 148 8.85 6.02 -15.10
C TRP A 148 8.00 5.41 -13.99
N GLY A 149 8.24 5.83 -12.75
CA GLY A 149 7.44 5.40 -11.61
C GLY A 149 6.05 6.03 -11.64
N SER A 150 5.04 5.22 -11.36
CA SER A 150 3.64 5.66 -11.20
C SER A 150 3.27 5.66 -9.72
N TRP A 151 2.29 6.48 -9.34
CA TRP A 151 1.89 6.61 -7.94
C TRP A 151 0.93 5.49 -7.51
N TRP A 152 0.99 5.08 -6.24
CA TRP A 152 0.19 3.96 -5.72
C TRP A 152 -0.32 4.19 -4.29
N TRP A 153 -1.45 3.56 -3.95
CA TRP A 153 -2.18 3.78 -2.70
C TRP A 153 -1.56 3.09 -1.48
N LEU A 154 -1.69 3.73 -0.33
CA LEU A 154 -1.58 3.12 0.99
C LEU A 154 -2.97 3.05 1.64
N ARG A 155 -3.17 2.11 2.58
CA ARG A 155 -4.45 2.03 3.33
C ARG A 155 -4.64 3.18 4.33
N SER A 156 -3.56 3.82 4.77
CA SER A 156 -3.59 4.89 5.78
C SER A 156 -4.40 6.11 5.31
N PRO A 157 -5.17 6.75 6.21
CA PRO A 157 -5.94 7.95 5.87
C PRO A 157 -5.01 9.14 5.60
N GLY A 158 -5.43 10.05 4.71
CA GLY A 158 -4.73 11.30 4.45
C GLY A 158 -5.01 12.37 5.50
N ARG A 159 -4.85 13.64 5.12
CA ARG A 159 -5.11 14.82 5.97
C ARG A 159 -6.58 14.98 6.38
N VAL A 160 -7.49 14.40 5.61
CA VAL A 160 -8.94 14.37 5.87
C VAL A 160 -9.48 13.04 5.35
N SER A 161 -10.63 12.59 5.86
CA SER A 161 -11.20 11.26 5.57
C SER A 161 -11.71 11.06 4.13
N VAL A 162 -11.66 12.10 3.28
CA VAL A 162 -11.88 12.00 1.81
C VAL A 162 -10.56 11.83 1.04
N LYS A 163 -9.45 11.57 1.74
CA LYS A 163 -8.13 11.35 1.17
C LYS A 163 -7.47 10.11 1.77
N ALA A 164 -6.67 9.41 0.96
CA ALA A 164 -5.83 8.30 1.40
C ALA A 164 -4.36 8.58 1.06
N VAL A 165 -3.44 8.13 1.90
CA VAL A 165 -1.99 8.28 1.66
C VAL A 165 -1.59 7.51 0.41
N TYR A 166 -0.59 8.01 -0.29
CA TYR A 166 -0.04 7.38 -1.48
C TYR A 166 1.47 7.54 -1.53
N ILE A 167 2.12 6.71 -2.33
CA ILE A 167 3.50 6.87 -2.76
C ILE A 167 3.49 7.53 -4.13
N HIS A 168 4.22 8.62 -4.29
CA HIS A 168 4.36 9.33 -5.56
C HIS A 168 5.33 8.58 -6.49
N GLY A 169 5.34 8.92 -7.79
CA GLY A 169 6.17 8.22 -8.80
C GLY A 169 7.68 8.31 -8.57
N ASP A 170 8.14 9.28 -7.78
CA ASP A 170 9.53 9.41 -7.30
C ASP A 170 9.79 8.66 -5.98
N GLY A 171 8.78 7.96 -5.46
CA GLY A 171 8.83 7.17 -4.24
C GLY A 171 8.61 7.97 -2.95
N ASN A 172 8.37 9.28 -3.02
CA ASN A 172 8.07 10.07 -1.84
C ASN A 172 6.66 9.77 -1.30
N ILE A 173 6.51 9.76 0.03
CA ILE A 173 5.21 9.54 0.66
C ILE A 173 4.41 10.85 0.63
N GLY A 174 3.27 10.83 -0.06
CA GLY A 174 2.25 11.87 -0.02
C GLY A 174 1.37 11.73 1.21
N ILE A 175 1.90 11.99 2.41
CA ILE A 175 1.25 11.72 3.71
C ILE A 175 -0.02 12.53 3.97
N GLN A 176 -0.23 13.64 3.26
CA GLN A 176 -1.52 14.35 3.25
C GLN A 176 -2.63 13.62 2.47
N GLY A 177 -2.25 12.65 1.66
CA GLY A 177 -3.14 11.87 0.80
C GLY A 177 -3.64 12.55 -0.47
N ASN A 178 -4.19 11.71 -1.34
CA ASN A 178 -4.86 12.06 -2.60
C ASN A 178 -6.36 11.75 -2.54
N ASN A 179 -7.16 12.30 -3.45
CA ASN A 179 -8.62 12.13 -3.45
C ASN A 179 -9.02 10.66 -3.66
N ILE A 180 -9.82 10.10 -2.75
CA ILE A 180 -10.18 8.67 -2.75
C ILE A 180 -10.95 8.20 -3.99
N LEU A 181 -11.70 9.09 -4.65
CA LEU A 181 -12.53 8.74 -5.80
C LEU A 181 -11.80 8.99 -7.11
N LYS A 182 -11.27 10.21 -7.29
CA LYS A 182 -10.70 10.65 -8.57
C LYS A 182 -9.19 10.58 -8.64
N GLY A 183 -8.48 10.37 -7.52
CA GLY A 183 -7.03 10.55 -7.49
C GLY A 183 -6.65 12.00 -7.85
N ASN A 184 -5.69 12.16 -8.76
CA ASN A 184 -5.33 13.48 -9.28
C ASN A 184 -6.48 14.06 -10.12
N ILE A 185 -7.02 15.20 -9.69
CA ILE A 185 -8.15 15.85 -10.37
C ILE A 185 -7.81 16.20 -11.83
N SER A 186 -6.55 16.52 -12.12
CA SER A 186 -6.05 16.84 -13.45
C SER A 186 -6.16 15.70 -14.45
N ASP A 187 -6.16 14.45 -13.99
CA ASP A 187 -6.03 13.28 -14.86
C ASP A 187 -7.37 12.93 -15.51
N GLY A 188 -8.49 13.52 -15.06
CA GLY A 188 -9.83 13.27 -15.58
C GLY A 188 -10.40 11.87 -15.27
N LYS A 189 -9.56 10.95 -14.79
CA LYS A 189 -9.86 9.59 -14.36
C LYS A 189 -9.02 9.22 -13.13
N CYS A 190 -9.43 8.20 -12.37
CA CYS A 190 -8.59 7.70 -11.30
C CYS A 190 -7.42 6.88 -11.87
N THR A 191 -6.20 7.34 -11.61
CA THR A 191 -4.93 6.68 -11.99
C THR A 191 -4.24 6.02 -10.79
N GLY A 192 -5.00 5.75 -9.72
CA GLY A 192 -4.44 5.27 -8.46
C GLY A 192 -3.94 3.84 -8.53
N GLY A 193 -2.63 3.66 -8.48
CA GLY A 193 -2.01 2.35 -8.55
C GLY A 193 -2.35 1.46 -7.35
N VAL A 194 -2.70 0.22 -7.63
CA VAL A 194 -2.94 -0.83 -6.65
C VAL A 194 -1.72 -1.75 -6.58
N ARG A 195 -1.10 -1.83 -5.40
CA ARG A 195 -0.07 -2.81 -5.06
C ARG A 195 -0.51 -3.63 -3.87
N PRO A 196 -1.20 -4.76 -4.10
CA PRO A 196 -1.61 -5.65 -3.03
C PRO A 196 -0.42 -6.20 -2.25
N ALA A 197 -0.63 -6.41 -0.97
CA ALA A 197 0.28 -7.09 -0.06
C ALA A 197 -0.46 -8.23 0.65
N LEU A 198 0.28 -9.28 1.00
CA LEU A 198 -0.24 -10.44 1.72
C LEU A 198 0.86 -11.12 2.53
N TRP A 199 0.47 -11.88 3.55
CA TRP A 199 1.35 -12.82 4.22
C TRP A 199 1.19 -14.20 3.60
N LEU A 200 2.28 -14.82 3.16
CA LEU A 200 2.30 -16.12 2.49
C LEU A 200 3.04 -17.15 3.34
N LYS A 201 2.42 -18.30 3.57
CA LYS A 201 3.10 -19.49 4.08
C LYS A 201 4.02 -20.05 2.99
N LEU A 202 5.32 -20.05 3.26
CA LEU A 202 6.36 -20.51 2.33
C LEU A 202 6.24 -22.01 2.08
#